data_AF-A0A1G5IL60-F1
#
_entry.id   AF-A0A1G5IL60-F1
#
_cell.length_a   1.000
_cell.length_b   1.000
_cell.length_c   1.000
_cell.angle_alpha   90.00
_cell.angle_beta   90.00
_cell.angle_gamma   90.00
#
_symmetry.space_group_name_H-M   'P 1'
#
loop_
_entity.id
_entity.type
_entity.pdbx_description
1 polymer ?
#
loop_
_entity_poly.entity_id
_entity_poly.type
_entity_poly.pdbx_seq_one_letter_code
_entity_poly.pdbx_strand_id
1 'polypeptide(L)'
;MKGVKRSGRLGLSLLMILNKIRDTEEFSSLNLPKDYLDNLSANAPQDVLDVLARVVAVLLRKHHVSENEVQDFVSQIKERHMSDLFANFKATVNVQEERRIGRKIGQKIGQKIGQKIGQSIGEETKLIKLVCNKLQKGWTAEKIADLFEEDLGYIQKIIEAAIEYAPDYDADKIYAKLHDEHGDAIEA
;
A
#
# COMPACT_ATOMS: atom_id res chain seq x y z
N MET A 1 34.98 18.03 -0.94
CA MET A 1 33.74 17.87 -1.71
C MET A 1 33.31 16.40 -1.69
N LYS A 2 32.05 16.14 -1.30
CA LYS A 2 31.12 15.05 -1.71
C LYS A 2 31.65 13.59 -1.65
N GLY A 3 30.95 12.59 -1.11
CA GLY A 3 29.54 12.46 -0.74
C GLY A 3 29.25 10.99 -0.43
N VAL A 4 28.23 10.79 0.41
CA VAL A 4 27.77 9.58 1.11
C VAL A 4 27.09 8.53 0.19
N LYS A 5 26.91 7.29 0.75
CA LYS A 5 26.00 6.16 0.36
C LYS A 5 26.57 5.18 -0.68
N ARG A 6 26.50 3.84 -0.51
CA ARG A 6 25.32 3.02 -0.21
C ARG A 6 25.69 1.68 0.47
N SER A 7 25.75 1.65 1.80
CA SER A 7 25.65 0.42 2.60
C SER A 7 24.16 0.19 2.89
N GLY A 8 23.54 -0.76 2.18
CA GLY A 8 22.09 -0.96 2.27
C GLY A 8 21.51 -2.13 1.47
N ARG A 9 22.33 -3.05 0.95
CA ARG A 9 21.85 -4.14 0.09
C ARG A 9 22.09 -5.55 0.60
N LEU A 10 22.99 -5.78 1.56
CA LEU A 10 23.35 -7.15 2.00
C LEU A 10 22.33 -7.77 2.98
N GLY A 11 21.83 -7.00 3.95
CA GLY A 11 20.89 -7.52 4.97
C GLY A 11 19.47 -7.80 4.45
N LEU A 12 18.97 -6.99 3.52
CA LEU A 12 17.72 -7.27 2.81
C LEU A 12 17.89 -8.44 1.83
N SER A 13 19.08 -8.63 1.25
CA SER A 13 19.35 -9.75 0.36
C SER A 13 19.35 -11.09 1.11
N LEU A 14 19.92 -11.22 2.31
CA LEU A 14 19.88 -12.50 3.04
C LEU A 14 18.46 -12.85 3.51
N LEU A 15 17.70 -11.87 3.98
CA LEU A 15 16.32 -12.07 4.40
C LEU A 15 15.39 -12.33 3.20
N MET A 16 15.59 -11.64 2.08
CA MET A 16 14.90 -11.93 0.82
C MET A 16 15.31 -13.27 0.24
N ILE A 17 16.60 -13.65 0.32
CA ILE A 17 17.11 -14.95 -0.12
C ILE A 17 16.46 -16.03 0.73
N LEU A 18 16.53 -15.98 2.07
CA LEU A 18 15.88 -16.93 2.98
C LEU A 18 14.35 -17.03 2.80
N ASN A 19 13.68 -15.92 2.46
CA ASN A 19 12.24 -15.88 2.27
C ASN A 19 11.81 -16.30 0.85
N LYS A 20 12.65 -16.05 -0.17
CA LYS A 20 12.44 -16.49 -1.57
C LYS A 20 12.75 -17.98 -1.71
N ILE A 21 13.76 -18.44 -0.98
CA ILE A 21 14.14 -19.83 -0.83
C ILE A 21 13.00 -20.68 -0.29
N ARG A 22 12.28 -20.19 0.72
CA ARG A 22 11.28 -21.01 1.41
C ARG A 22 10.04 -21.34 0.55
N ASP A 23 9.85 -20.64 -0.57
CA ASP A 23 8.60 -20.65 -1.34
C ASP A 23 8.81 -20.78 -2.86
N THR A 24 10.02 -21.16 -3.31
CA THR A 24 10.32 -21.37 -4.73
C THR A 24 10.95 -22.73 -4.99
N GLU A 25 10.74 -23.28 -6.18
CA GLU A 25 11.55 -24.39 -6.72
C GLU A 25 13.07 -24.08 -6.70
N GLU A 26 13.48 -22.81 -6.57
CA GLU A 26 14.88 -22.35 -6.50
C GLU A 26 15.62 -22.73 -5.19
N PHE A 27 14.94 -23.11 -4.10
CA PHE A 27 15.65 -23.62 -2.91
C PHE A 27 15.86 -25.12 -2.92
N SER A 28 14.89 -25.84 -3.47
CA SER A 28 15.08 -27.24 -3.81
C SER A 28 16.26 -27.41 -4.79
N SER A 29 16.61 -26.38 -5.58
CA SER A 29 17.77 -26.39 -6.49
C SER A 29 19.08 -25.90 -5.87
N LEU A 30 19.08 -25.35 -4.64
CA LEU A 30 20.30 -24.92 -3.95
C LEU A 30 21.15 -26.10 -3.43
N ASN A 31 20.62 -27.33 -3.45
CA ASN A 31 21.32 -28.57 -3.08
C ASN A 31 22.17 -28.44 -1.81
N LEU A 32 21.65 -27.72 -0.81
CA LEU A 32 22.32 -27.62 0.47
C LEU A 32 22.33 -29.02 1.11
N PRO A 33 23.50 -29.50 1.58
CA PRO A 33 23.56 -30.73 2.35
C PRO A 33 22.56 -30.65 3.50
N LYS A 34 21.82 -31.74 3.76
CA LYS A 34 20.80 -31.79 4.82
C LYS A 34 21.34 -31.33 6.17
N ASP A 35 22.63 -31.60 6.40
CA ASP A 35 23.33 -31.31 7.65
C ASP A 35 24.14 -30.02 7.60
N TYR A 36 24.02 -29.17 6.56
CA TYR A 36 24.85 -27.96 6.40
C TYR A 36 24.65 -26.98 7.56
N LEU A 37 23.40 -26.79 7.98
CA LEU A 37 23.06 -25.91 9.09
C LEU A 37 23.42 -26.53 10.45
N ASP A 38 23.24 -27.85 10.59
CA ASP A 38 23.66 -28.58 11.79
C ASP A 38 25.18 -28.56 11.97
N ASN A 39 25.94 -28.66 10.89
CA ASN A 39 27.41 -28.55 10.93
C ASN A 39 27.88 -27.11 11.19
N LEU A 40 27.17 -26.11 10.66
CA LEU A 40 27.47 -24.71 10.92
C LEU A 40 27.21 -24.36 12.39
N SER A 41 26.09 -24.81 12.97
CA SER A 41 25.78 -24.59 14.38
C SER A 41 26.66 -25.42 15.31
N ALA A 42 27.02 -26.65 14.96
CA ALA A 42 27.89 -27.50 15.77
C ALA A 42 29.33 -27.01 15.84
N ASN A 43 29.85 -26.43 14.75
CA ASN A 43 31.28 -26.08 14.63
C ASN A 43 31.57 -24.57 14.72
N ALA A 44 30.55 -23.71 14.73
CA ALA A 44 30.77 -22.26 14.87
C ALA A 44 31.34 -21.90 16.26
N PRO A 45 32.37 -21.04 16.32
CA PRO A 45 32.81 -20.41 17.57
C PRO A 45 31.68 -19.63 18.27
N GLN A 46 31.73 -19.56 19.61
CA GLN A 46 30.63 -18.97 20.39
C GLN A 46 30.46 -17.46 20.16
N ASP A 47 31.55 -16.74 19.95
CA ASP A 47 31.56 -15.32 19.61
C ASP A 47 30.86 -15.03 18.26
N VAL A 48 31.02 -15.93 17.28
CA VAL A 48 30.30 -15.87 16.00
C VAL A 48 28.80 -16.07 16.22
N LEU A 49 28.41 -17.04 17.06
CA LEU A 49 27.00 -17.27 17.40
C LEU A 49 26.39 -16.09 18.16
N ASP A 50 27.14 -15.44 19.06
CA ASP A 50 26.68 -14.26 19.78
C ASP A 50 26.47 -13.04 18.88
N VAL A 51 27.33 -12.86 17.87
CA VAL A 51 27.13 -11.83 16.85
C VAL A 51 25.91 -12.16 16.00
N LEU A 52 25.77 -13.41 15.56
CA LEU A 52 24.62 -13.86 14.78
C LEU A 52 23.30 -13.67 15.54
N ALA A 53 23.25 -14.07 16.81
CA ALA A 53 22.07 -13.90 17.67
C ALA A 53 21.69 -12.42 17.83
N ARG A 54 22.66 -11.53 18.02
CA ARG A 54 22.43 -10.08 18.08
C ARG A 54 21.87 -9.53 16.77
N VAL A 55 22.44 -9.94 15.64
CA VAL A 55 21.96 -9.53 14.31
C VAL A 55 20.53 -10.03 14.07
N VAL A 56 20.24 -11.30 14.36
CA VAL A 56 18.90 -11.89 14.22
C VAL A 56 17.90 -11.19 15.13
N ALA A 57 18.23 -10.93 16.40
CA ALA A 57 17.34 -10.22 17.32
C ALA A 57 16.97 -8.82 16.82
N VAL A 58 17.94 -8.06 16.31
CA VAL A 58 17.69 -6.74 15.72
C VAL A 58 16.78 -6.85 14.50
N LEU A 59 16.99 -7.87 13.65
CA LEU A 59 16.15 -8.10 12.47
C LEU A 59 14.71 -8.49 12.85
N LEU A 60 14.52 -9.42 13.80
CA LEU A 60 13.20 -9.87 14.23
C LEU A 60 12.37 -8.73 14.85
N ARG A 61 12.98 -7.89 15.69
CA ARG A 61 12.33 -6.69 16.25
C ARG A 61 11.86 -5.72 15.17
N LYS A 62 12.68 -5.52 14.13
CA LYS A 62 12.33 -4.66 12.99
C LYS A 62 11.11 -5.19 12.22
N HIS A 63 10.86 -6.49 12.29
CA HIS A 63 9.69 -7.15 11.72
C HIS A 63 8.51 -7.29 12.69
N HIS A 64 8.56 -6.60 13.85
CA HIS A 64 7.51 -6.59 14.86
C HIS A 64 7.22 -7.96 15.50
N VAL A 65 8.19 -8.87 15.48
CA VAL A 65 8.12 -10.14 16.24
C VAL A 65 8.17 -9.80 17.74
N SER A 66 7.38 -10.50 18.57
CA SER A 66 7.29 -10.21 20.00
C SER A 66 8.62 -10.45 20.73
N GLU A 67 8.92 -9.71 21.81
CA GLU A 67 10.20 -9.89 22.53
C GLU A 67 10.37 -11.31 23.08
N ASN A 68 9.27 -11.98 23.49
CA ASN A 68 9.34 -13.37 23.95
C ASN A 68 9.84 -14.30 22.83
N GLU A 69 9.29 -14.16 21.63
CA GLU A 69 9.74 -14.93 20.46
C GLU A 69 11.16 -14.55 20.05
N VAL A 70 11.53 -13.27 20.12
CA VAL A 70 12.90 -12.84 19.87
C VAL A 70 13.87 -13.52 20.84
N GLN A 71 13.54 -13.61 22.12
CA GLN A 71 14.38 -14.31 23.11
C GLN A 71 14.47 -15.80 22.84
N ASP A 72 13.36 -16.46 22.51
CA ASP A 72 13.35 -17.89 22.17
C ASP A 72 14.27 -18.18 20.97
N PHE A 73 14.24 -17.30 19.95
CA PHE A 73 15.12 -17.41 18.79
C PHE A 73 16.60 -17.20 19.14
N VAL A 74 16.89 -16.22 19.98
CA VAL A 74 18.26 -15.93 20.44
C VAL A 74 18.82 -17.10 21.26
N SER A 75 18.02 -17.68 22.16
CA SER A 75 18.41 -18.82 22.98
C SER A 75 18.70 -20.05 22.12
N GLN A 76 17.82 -20.36 21.16
CA GLN A 76 18.02 -21.48 20.24
C GLN A 76 19.28 -21.35 19.37
N ILE A 77 19.65 -20.12 18.97
CA ILE A 77 20.92 -19.87 18.25
C ILE A 77 22.14 -20.13 19.15
N LYS A 78 22.09 -19.64 20.40
CA LYS A 78 23.20 -19.76 21.36
C LYS A 78 23.40 -21.20 21.84
N GLU A 79 22.31 -21.95 21.96
CA GLU A 79 22.27 -23.35 22.37
C GLU A 79 22.44 -24.31 21.18
N ARG A 80 22.70 -23.79 19.98
CA ARG A 80 22.97 -24.55 18.74
C ARG A 80 21.78 -25.39 18.24
N HIS A 81 20.57 -25.13 18.74
CA HIS A 81 19.28 -25.69 18.29
C HIS A 81 18.73 -24.96 17.05
N MET A 82 19.59 -24.70 16.04
CA MET A 82 19.17 -23.97 14.84
C MET A 82 18.14 -24.73 13.99
N SER A 83 18.06 -26.05 14.11
CA SER A 83 17.08 -26.86 13.37
C SER A 83 15.66 -26.67 13.90
N ASP A 84 15.50 -26.47 15.20
CA ASP A 84 14.22 -26.15 15.84
C ASP A 84 13.80 -24.68 15.57
N LEU A 85 14.79 -23.79 15.42
CA LEU A 85 14.61 -22.37 15.07
C LEU A 85 13.76 -22.19 13.81
N PHE A 86 14.08 -22.93 12.75
CA PHE A 86 13.39 -22.80 11.47
C PHE A 86 12.01 -23.48 11.48
N ALA A 87 11.82 -24.54 12.26
CA ALA A 87 10.51 -25.18 12.43
C ALA A 87 9.53 -24.21 13.12
N ASN A 88 9.97 -23.58 14.22
CA ASN A 88 9.17 -22.62 14.98
C ASN A 88 8.93 -21.31 14.20
N PHE A 89 9.92 -20.83 13.43
CA PHE A 89 9.75 -19.65 12.56
C PHE A 89 8.66 -19.82 11.49
N LYS A 90 8.42 -21.05 11.04
CA LYS A 90 7.33 -21.34 10.09
C LYS A 90 5.95 -21.19 10.72
N ALA A 91 5.84 -21.47 12.01
CA ALA A 91 4.59 -21.34 12.77
C ALA A 91 4.30 -19.87 13.12
N THR A 92 5.33 -19.10 13.47
CA THR A 92 5.19 -17.70 13.91
C THR A 92 4.95 -16.70 12.78
N VAL A 93 5.57 -16.89 11.62
CA VAL A 93 5.54 -15.88 10.54
C VAL A 93 4.85 -16.44 9.29
N ASN A 94 3.52 -16.41 9.27
CA ASN A 94 2.77 -16.68 8.04
C ASN A 94 2.69 -15.40 7.17
N VAL A 95 3.84 -15.00 6.63
CA VAL A 95 4.00 -13.81 5.75
C VAL A 95 3.01 -13.86 4.58
N GLN A 96 2.67 -15.06 4.10
CA GLN A 96 1.72 -15.24 3.01
C GLN A 96 0.30 -14.86 3.44
N GLU A 97 -0.10 -15.21 4.66
CA GLU A 97 -1.40 -14.88 5.23
C GLU A 97 -1.52 -13.38 5.51
N GLU A 98 -0.50 -12.75 6.09
CA GLU A 98 -0.47 -11.29 6.29
C GLU A 98 -0.55 -10.53 4.96
N ARG A 99 0.19 -10.98 3.93
CA ARG A 99 0.08 -10.41 2.57
C ARG A 99 -1.30 -10.66 1.96
N ARG A 100 -1.92 -11.80 2.22
CA ARG A 100 -3.27 -12.12 1.74
C ARG A 100 -4.31 -11.21 2.40
N ILE A 101 -4.21 -11.02 3.71
CA ILE A 101 -5.07 -10.13 4.48
C ILE A 101 -4.88 -8.69 4.03
N GLY A 102 -3.65 -8.20 3.94
CA GLY A 102 -3.31 -6.86 3.47
C GLY A 102 -3.86 -6.57 2.08
N ARG A 103 -3.70 -7.51 1.13
CA ARG A 103 -4.30 -7.39 -0.22
C ARG A 103 -5.82 -7.31 -0.19
N LYS A 104 -6.49 -8.16 0.59
CA LYS A 104 -7.96 -8.14 0.72
C LYS A 104 -8.46 -6.84 1.34
N ILE A 105 -7.79 -6.34 2.38
CA ILE A 105 -8.12 -5.06 3.02
C ILE A 105 -7.93 -3.91 2.03
N GLY A 106 -6.77 -3.85 1.37
CA GLY A 106 -6.47 -2.82 0.37
C GLY A 106 -7.49 -2.80 -0.78
N GLN A 107 -7.85 -3.98 -1.31
CA GLN A 107 -8.86 -4.10 -2.36
C GLN A 107 -10.23 -3.61 -1.88
N LYS A 108 -10.66 -4.02 -0.68
CA LYS A 108 -11.96 -3.62 -0.13
C LYS A 108 -12.04 -2.11 0.14
N ILE A 109 -10.98 -1.53 0.68
CA ILE A 109 -10.89 -0.08 0.91
C ILE A 109 -10.90 0.66 -0.42
N GLY A 110 -10.04 0.26 -1.37
CA GLY A 110 -9.97 0.87 -2.70
C GLY A 110 -11.30 0.82 -3.44
N GLN A 111 -12.00 -0.32 -3.40
CA GLN A 111 -13.32 -0.45 -4.01
C GLN A 111 -14.36 0.47 -3.35
N LYS A 112 -14.39 0.52 -2.01
CA LYS A 112 -15.36 1.37 -1.28
C LYS A 112 -15.11 2.87 -1.55
N ILE A 113 -13.85 3.29 -1.54
CA ILE A 113 -13.48 4.68 -1.84
C ILE A 113 -13.81 5.01 -3.29
N GLY A 114 -13.38 4.18 -4.24
CA GLY A 114 -13.64 4.38 -5.66
C GLY A 114 -15.14 4.42 -5.98
N GLN A 115 -15.94 3.55 -5.35
CA GLN A 115 -17.39 3.57 -5.51
C GLN A 115 -18.00 4.87 -5.00
N LYS A 116 -17.61 5.33 -3.80
CA LYS A 116 -18.14 6.57 -3.22
C LYS A 116 -17.77 7.79 -4.06
N ILE A 117 -16.51 7.88 -4.49
CA ILE A 117 -16.02 8.96 -5.35
C ILE A 117 -16.76 8.93 -6.69
N GLY A 118 -16.83 7.76 -7.33
CA GLY A 118 -17.50 7.61 -8.62
C GLY A 118 -19.00 7.94 -8.58
N GLN A 119 -19.69 7.60 -7.49
CA GLN A 119 -21.09 7.98 -7.28
C GLN A 119 -21.24 9.51 -7.17
N SER A 120 -20.42 10.15 -6.34
CA SER A 120 -20.44 11.62 -6.16
C SER A 120 -20.17 12.36 -7.49
N ILE A 121 -19.13 11.94 -8.22
CA ILE A 121 -18.78 12.51 -9.54
C ILE A 121 -19.96 12.32 -10.51
N GLY A 122 -20.56 11.12 -10.53
CA GLY A 122 -21.66 10.79 -11.43
C GLY A 122 -22.93 11.60 -11.17
N GLU A 123 -23.28 11.82 -9.90
CA GLU A 123 -24.43 12.65 -9.49
C GLU A 123 -24.23 14.10 -9.93
N GLU A 124 -23.07 14.68 -9.64
CA GLU A 124 -22.74 16.05 -10.01
C GLU A 124 -22.67 16.24 -11.54
N THR A 125 -22.02 15.31 -12.25
CA THR A 125 -21.98 15.32 -13.73
C THR A 125 -23.38 15.22 -14.34
N LYS A 126 -24.28 14.43 -13.73
CA LYS A 126 -25.68 14.35 -14.16
C LYS A 126 -26.41 15.67 -13.93
N LEU A 127 -26.20 16.33 -12.79
CA LEU A 127 -26.76 17.66 -12.53
C LEU A 127 -26.27 18.68 -13.56
N ILE A 128 -24.96 18.74 -13.83
CA ILE A 128 -24.36 19.62 -14.86
C ILE A 128 -25.03 19.41 -16.21
N LYS A 129 -25.21 18.16 -16.66
CA LYS A 129 -25.91 17.85 -17.93
C LYS A 129 -27.34 18.38 -17.94
N LEU A 130 -28.06 18.25 -16.83
CA LEU A 130 -29.43 18.73 -16.70
C LEU A 130 -29.48 20.27 -16.72
N VAL A 131 -28.61 20.94 -15.97
CA VAL A 131 -28.49 22.40 -15.95
C VAL A 131 -28.20 22.94 -17.36
N CYS A 132 -27.21 22.38 -18.07
CA CYS A 132 -26.87 22.77 -19.44
C CYS A 132 -28.07 22.61 -20.40
N ASN A 133 -28.81 21.51 -20.29
CA ASN A 133 -30.02 21.27 -21.11
C ASN A 133 -31.11 22.33 -20.85
N LYS A 134 -31.29 22.76 -19.60
CA LYS A 134 -32.26 23.82 -19.25
C LYS A 134 -31.77 25.20 -19.66
N LEU A 135 -30.47 25.47 -19.53
CA LEU A 135 -29.85 26.72 -19.99
C LEU A 135 -30.03 26.91 -21.50
N GLN A 136 -29.82 25.86 -22.31
CA GLN A 136 -30.08 25.86 -23.75
C GLN A 136 -31.54 26.18 -24.10
N LYS A 137 -32.48 25.90 -23.19
CA LYS A 137 -33.91 26.22 -23.34
C LYS A 137 -34.27 27.63 -22.85
N GLY A 138 -33.28 28.44 -22.47
CA GLY A 138 -33.45 29.81 -22.01
C GLY A 138 -34.00 29.93 -20.58
N TRP A 139 -33.78 28.92 -19.74
CA TRP A 139 -34.21 28.98 -18.33
C TRP A 139 -33.23 29.79 -17.49
N THR A 140 -33.73 30.53 -16.50
CA THR A 140 -32.88 31.30 -15.57
C THR A 140 -32.33 30.42 -14.45
N ALA A 141 -31.29 30.90 -13.77
CA ALA A 141 -30.66 30.17 -12.66
C ALA A 141 -31.65 29.88 -11.52
N GLU A 142 -32.52 30.85 -11.18
CA GLU A 142 -33.54 30.72 -10.14
C GLU A 142 -34.52 29.60 -10.46
N LYS A 143 -35.03 29.56 -11.70
CA LYS A 143 -35.97 28.53 -12.14
C LYS A 143 -35.32 27.14 -12.17
N ILE A 144 -34.03 27.06 -12.47
CA ILE A 144 -33.27 25.81 -12.48
C ILE A 144 -33.03 25.32 -11.05
N ALA A 145 -32.61 26.21 -10.14
CA ALA A 145 -32.42 25.93 -8.73
C ALA A 145 -33.71 25.42 -8.07
N ASP A 146 -34.82 26.12 -8.28
CA ASP A 146 -36.13 25.71 -7.79
C ASP A 146 -36.58 24.36 -8.37
N LEU A 147 -36.32 24.08 -9.65
CA LEU A 147 -36.70 22.83 -10.29
C LEU A 147 -35.95 21.62 -9.72
N PHE A 148 -34.65 21.78 -9.48
CA PHE A 148 -33.78 20.69 -9.01
C PHE A 148 -33.64 20.65 -7.49
N GLU A 149 -34.28 21.57 -6.76
CA GLU A 149 -34.16 21.74 -5.31
C GLU A 149 -32.70 21.92 -4.86
N GLU A 150 -31.93 22.63 -5.68
CA GLU A 150 -30.50 22.89 -5.48
C GLU A 150 -30.26 24.32 -4.99
N ASP A 151 -29.12 24.55 -4.36
CA ASP A 151 -28.70 25.89 -3.97
C ASP A 151 -28.53 26.80 -5.19
N LEU A 152 -29.12 28.00 -5.15
CA LEU A 152 -29.03 28.97 -6.25
C LEU A 152 -27.58 29.33 -6.56
N GLY A 153 -26.76 29.57 -5.54
CA GLY A 153 -25.34 29.90 -5.71
C GLY A 153 -24.57 28.77 -6.40
N TYR A 154 -24.88 27.51 -6.06
CA TYR A 154 -24.29 26.35 -6.71
C TYR A 154 -24.70 26.21 -8.18
N ILE A 155 -25.99 26.37 -8.49
CA ILE A 155 -26.46 26.39 -9.90
C ILE A 155 -25.81 27.52 -10.69
N GLN A 156 -25.64 28.68 -10.08
CA GLN A 156 -25.00 29.83 -10.72
C GLN A 156 -23.53 29.54 -11.07
N LYS A 157 -22.77 28.91 -10.15
CA LYS A 157 -21.41 28.43 -10.43
C LYS A 157 -21.36 27.44 -11.59
N ILE A 158 -22.31 26.49 -11.64
CA ILE A 158 -22.39 25.54 -12.77
C ILE A 158 -22.64 26.28 -14.08
N ILE A 159 -23.57 27.25 -14.10
CA ILE A 159 -23.89 28.03 -15.30
C ILE A 159 -22.68 28.86 -15.74
N GLU A 160 -22.00 29.52 -14.82
CA GLU A 160 -20.78 30.30 -15.09
C GLU A 160 -19.71 29.42 -15.74
N ALA A 161 -19.42 28.24 -15.18
CA ALA A 161 -18.50 27.28 -15.77
C ALA A 161 -19.00 26.76 -17.14
N ALA A 162 -20.31 26.54 -17.30
CA ALA A 162 -20.91 25.99 -18.52
C ALA A 162 -20.87 26.95 -19.71
N ILE A 163 -20.94 28.27 -19.49
CA ILE A 163 -20.93 29.28 -20.56
C ILE A 163 -19.63 29.24 -21.36
N GLU A 164 -18.49 28.93 -20.72
CA GLU A 164 -17.18 28.79 -21.39
C GLU A 164 -17.15 27.63 -22.41
N TYR A 165 -18.04 26.65 -22.27
CA TYR A 165 -18.09 25.46 -23.12
C TYR A 165 -19.30 25.45 -24.06
N ALA A 166 -20.01 26.59 -24.19
CA ALA A 166 -21.08 26.73 -25.18
C ALA A 166 -20.51 26.70 -26.62
N PRO A 167 -21.25 26.15 -27.60
CA PRO A 167 -22.59 25.56 -27.51
C PRO A 167 -22.61 24.05 -27.19
N ASP A 168 -21.44 23.40 -27.07
CA ASP A 168 -21.35 21.94 -26.95
C ASP A 168 -21.65 21.43 -25.52
N TYR A 169 -21.42 22.28 -24.51
CA TYR A 169 -21.68 22.03 -23.08
C TYR A 169 -21.15 20.67 -22.60
N ASP A 170 -19.85 20.43 -22.82
CA ASP A 170 -19.16 19.22 -22.40
C ASP A 170 -19.14 19.11 -20.86
N ALA A 171 -19.99 18.23 -20.33
CA ALA A 171 -20.18 18.09 -18.89
C ALA A 171 -18.92 17.63 -18.14
N ASP A 172 -18.05 16.86 -18.77
CA ASP A 172 -16.84 16.35 -18.11
C ASP A 172 -15.81 17.48 -17.97
N LYS A 173 -15.71 18.37 -18.98
CA LYS A 173 -14.86 19.57 -18.90
C LYS A 173 -15.40 20.62 -17.93
N ILE A 174 -16.72 20.79 -17.87
CA ILE A 174 -17.37 21.67 -16.90
C ILE A 174 -17.13 21.15 -15.48
N TYR A 175 -17.27 19.84 -15.25
CA TYR A 175 -16.94 19.21 -13.98
C TYR A 175 -15.49 19.48 -13.58
N ALA A 176 -14.54 19.26 -14.51
CA ALA A 176 -13.12 19.53 -14.25
C ALA A 176 -12.88 21.00 -13.85
N LYS A 177 -13.47 21.95 -14.58
CA LYS A 177 -13.36 23.39 -14.28
C LYS A 177 -13.90 23.76 -12.89
N LEU A 178 -14.99 23.14 -12.45
CA LEU A 178 -15.58 23.38 -11.12
C LEU A 178 -14.68 22.88 -9.97
N HIS A 179 -13.83 21.88 -10.24
CA HIS A 179 -12.96 21.24 -9.26
C HIS A 179 -11.47 21.56 -9.44
N ASP A 180 -11.11 22.44 -10.39
CA ASP A 180 -9.72 22.78 -10.74
C ASP A 180 -9.00 23.69 -9.70
N GLU A 181 -9.64 24.10 -8.60
CA GLU A 181 -9.02 24.95 -7.58
C GLU A 181 -8.29 24.20 -6.44
N HIS A 182 -7.98 22.90 -6.58
CA HIS A 182 -7.17 22.15 -5.58
C HIS A 182 -5.98 21.38 -6.19
N GLY A 183 -5.44 21.86 -7.32
CA GLY A 183 -4.29 21.25 -8.01
C GLY A 183 -2.93 21.33 -7.29
N ASP A 184 -2.78 22.13 -6.23
CA ASP A 184 -1.48 22.39 -5.58
C ASP A 184 -1.44 21.92 -4.12
N ALA A 185 -1.50 20.61 -3.86
CA ALA A 185 -1.15 20.09 -2.53
C ALA A 185 -0.77 18.60 -2.48
N ILE A 186 -0.16 18.02 -3.51
CA ILE A 186 0.58 16.75 -3.34
C ILE A 186 1.85 16.79 -4.20
N GLU A 187 2.82 17.64 -3.82
CA GLU A 187 4.22 17.32 -4.08
C GLU A 187 4.75 16.45 -2.92
N ALA A 188 4.99 15.18 -3.28
CA ALA A 188 5.92 14.19 -2.73
C ALA A 188 5.91 13.88 -1.21
#